data_AF-A0A077AW61-F1
#
_entry.id   AF-A0A077AW61-F1
#
_cell.length_a   1.000
_cell.length_b   1.000
_cell.length_c   1.000
_cell.angle_alpha   90.00
_cell.angle_beta   90.00
_cell.angle_gamma   90.00
#
_symmetry.space_group_name_H-M   'P 1'
#
loop_
_entity.id
_entity.type
_entity.pdbx_description
1 polymer ?
#
loop_
_entity_poly.entity_id
_entity_poly.type
_entity_poly.pdbx_seq_one_letter_code
_entity_poly.pdbx_strand_id
1 'polypeptide(L)'
;MESRYAITRQLLNEVGPLSKEEQEWVFQCRRDPNRLGFCYQLIFVKVFNRFPQQEPFEIIPEILNFVSSQINIKSSTGLAVMLVLYSTTH
;
A
#
# COMPACT_ATOMS: atom_id res chain seq x y z
N MET A 1 5.64 20.40 5.05
CA MET A 1 5.03 19.52 6.07
C MET A 1 5.86 18.25 6.10
N GLU A 2 6.76 18.15 7.09
CA GLU A 2 7.69 17.03 7.16
C GLU A 2 6.98 15.78 7.67
N SER A 3 7.14 14.67 6.95
CA SER A 3 6.51 13.39 7.22
C SER A 3 6.97 12.86 8.59
N ARG A 4 6.02 12.73 9.53
CA ARG A 4 6.25 12.27 10.91
C ARG A 4 6.44 10.75 11.06
N TYR A 5 6.82 10.05 9.99
CA TYR A 5 7.02 8.61 10.03
C TYR A 5 8.39 8.22 9.48
N ALA A 6 9.35 8.00 10.38
CA ALA A 6 10.59 7.33 10.02
C ALA A 6 10.31 5.82 9.92
N ILE A 7 9.80 5.37 8.76
CA ILE A 7 9.64 3.94 8.50
C ILE A 7 11.00 3.37 8.10
N THR A 8 11.52 2.44 8.90
CA THR A 8 12.75 1.73 8.53
C THR A 8 12.43 0.51 7.68
N ARG A 9 13.37 0.15 6.80
CA ARG A 9 13.26 -1.08 6.00
C ARG A 9 13.20 -2.33 6.88
N GLN A 10 13.83 -2.31 8.05
CA GLN A 10 13.76 -3.39 9.01
C GLN A 10 12.34 -3.59 9.54
N LEU A 11 11.65 -2.51 9.95
CA LEU A 11 10.26 -2.59 10.39
C LEU A 11 9.37 -3.21 9.31
N LEU A 12 9.48 -2.75 8.06
CA LEU A 12 8.70 -3.31 6.94
C LEU A 12 9.00 -4.78 6.69
N ASN A 13 10.23 -5.24 6.89
CA ASN A 13 10.56 -6.67 6.76
C ASN A 13 9.99 -7.51 7.91
N GLU A 14 9.86 -6.94 9.11
CA GLU A 14 9.34 -7.64 10.29
C GLU A 14 7.80 -7.73 10.26
N VAL A 15 7.10 -6.63 9.96
CA VAL A 15 5.63 -6.57 10.06
C VAL A 15 4.91 -6.53 8.71
N GLY A 16 5.61 -6.15 7.64
CA GLY A 16 5.06 -5.99 6.30
C GLY A 16 4.91 -7.26 5.45
N PRO A 17 5.52 -8.44 5.73
CA PRO A 17 5.25 -9.63 4.93
C PRO A 17 3.75 -9.99 4.91
N LEU A 18 3.18 -10.18 3.72
CA LEU A 18 1.81 -10.62 3.52
C LEU A 18 1.72 -12.11 3.83
N SER A 19 0.70 -12.49 4.59
CA SER A 19 0.28 -13.87 4.75
C SER A 19 -0.22 -14.42 3.40
N LYS A 20 -0.36 -15.75 3.30
CA LYS A 20 -0.92 -16.39 2.10
C LYS A 20 -2.34 -15.90 1.80
N GLU A 21 -3.14 -15.70 2.84
CA GLU A 21 -4.52 -15.21 2.72
C GLU A 21 -4.55 -13.76 2.22
N GLU A 22 -3.71 -12.89 2.79
CA GLU A 22 -3.61 -11.49 2.35
C GLU A 22 -3.13 -11.38 0.90
N GLN A 23 -2.18 -12.23 0.49
CA GLN A 23 -1.75 -12.32 -0.91
C GLN A 23 -2.92 -12.71 -1.82
N GLU A 24 -3.71 -13.70 -1.42
CA GLU A 24 -4.87 -14.13 -2.20
C GLU A 24 -5.91 -13.01 -2.36
N TRP A 25 -6.21 -12.27 -1.29
CA TRP A 25 -7.08 -11.09 -1.37
C TRP A 25 -6.53 -10.04 -2.35
N VAL A 26 -5.22 -9.75 -2.29
CA VAL A 26 -4.57 -8.83 -3.22
C VAL A 26 -4.72 -9.32 -4.66
N PHE A 27 -4.49 -10.60 -4.94
CA PHE A 27 -4.56 -11.13 -6.30
C PHE A 27 -5.99 -11.27 -6.86
N GLN A 28 -7.01 -11.28 -5.99
CA GLN A 28 -8.42 -11.17 -6.39
C GLN A 28 -8.77 -9.78 -6.97
N CYS A 29 -8.05 -8.72 -6.57
CA CYS A 29 -8.22 -7.40 -7.18
C CYS A 29 -7.87 -7.44 -8.67
N ARG A 30 -8.79 -6.96 -9.52
CA ARG A 30 -8.57 -6.85 -10.96
C ARG A 30 -7.68 -5.65 -11.24
N ARG A 31 -6.67 -5.83 -12.11
CA ARG A 31 -5.69 -4.82 -12.58
C ARG A 31 -4.64 -4.45 -11.53
N ASP A 32 -3.41 -4.25 -12.00
CA ASP A 32 -2.24 -3.96 -11.18
C ASP A 32 -2.36 -2.73 -10.26
N PRO A 33 -3.01 -1.62 -10.67
CA PRO A 33 -3.24 -0.48 -9.76
C PRO A 33 -4.06 -0.83 -8.53
N ASN A 34 -5.15 -1.59 -8.70
CA ASN A 34 -6.03 -2.00 -7.60
C ASN A 34 -5.31 -2.93 -6.63
N ARG A 35 -4.51 -3.86 -7.17
CA ARG A 35 -3.65 -4.75 -6.37
C ARG A 35 -2.66 -3.94 -5.54
N LEU A 36 -2.02 -2.94 -6.15
CA LEU A 36 -1.06 -2.07 -5.48
C LEU A 36 -1.71 -1.23 -4.38
N GLY A 37 -2.86 -0.60 -4.67
CA GLY A 37 -3.59 0.20 -3.68
C GLY A 37 -4.10 -0.61 -2.51
N PHE A 38 -4.67 -1.78 -2.76
CA PHE A 38 -5.15 -2.66 -1.69
C PHE A 38 -3.98 -3.21 -0.86
N CYS A 39 -2.89 -3.65 -1.50
CA CYS A 39 -1.67 -4.08 -0.80
C CYS A 39 -1.08 -2.95 0.06
N TYR A 40 -1.03 -1.72 -0.48
CA TYR A 40 -0.61 -0.54 0.28
C TYR A 40 -1.45 -0.33 1.54
N GLN A 41 -2.78 -0.40 1.43
CA GLN A 41 -3.67 -0.29 2.58
C GLN A 41 -3.43 -1.38 3.62
N LEU A 42 -3.26 -2.64 3.21
CA LEU A 42 -2.96 -3.74 4.13
C LEU A 42 -1.68 -3.50 4.91
N ILE A 43 -0.58 -3.15 4.22
CA ILE A 43 0.70 -2.88 4.91
C ILE A 43 0.59 -1.64 5.80
N PHE A 44 -0.13 -0.61 5.37
CA PHE A 44 -0.37 0.58 6.17
C PHE A 44 -1.10 0.23 7.49
N VAL A 45 -2.14 -0.60 7.43
CA VAL A 45 -2.87 -1.06 8.62
C VAL A 45 -1.97 -1.90 9.52
N LYS A 46 -1.12 -2.78 8.98
CA LYS A 46 -0.18 -3.59 9.78
C LYS A 46 0.85 -2.74 10.52
N VAL A 47 1.32 -1.65 9.90
CA VAL A 47 2.35 -0.76 10.48
C VAL A 47 1.74 0.26 11.45
N PHE A 48 0.58 0.83 11.13
CA PHE A 48 0.01 1.98 11.85
C PHE A 48 -1.28 1.69 12.61
N ASN A 49 -1.84 0.50 12.46
CA ASN A 49 -3.14 0.11 13.03
C ASN A 49 -4.28 1.09 12.70
N ARG A 50 -4.22 1.69 11.50
CA ARG A 50 -5.26 2.56 10.92
C ARG A 50 -5.18 2.52 9.40
N PHE A 51 -6.20 3.02 8.72
CA PHE A 51 -6.14 3.23 7.27
C PHE A 51 -5.39 4.53 6.92
N PRO A 52 -4.79 4.62 5.72
CA PRO A 52 -4.21 5.86 5.21
C PRO A 52 -5.29 6.92 5.00
N GLN A 53 -4.95 8.19 5.24
CA GLN A 53 -5.85 9.29 4.93
C GLN A 53 -6.04 9.42 3.41
N GLN A 54 -7.30 9.55 2.97
CA GLN A 54 -7.64 9.67 1.55
C GLN A 54 -7.42 11.08 1.00
N GLU A 55 -7.69 12.13 1.79
CA GLU A 55 -7.49 13.53 1.39
C GLU A 55 -6.92 14.41 2.53
N PRO A 56 -5.74 15.05 2.34
CA PRO A 56 -4.79 14.78 1.26
C PRO A 56 -4.29 13.33 1.32
N PHE A 57 -4.06 12.75 0.14
CA PHE A 57 -3.70 11.35 0.01
C PHE A 57 -2.36 11.06 0.71
N GLU A 58 -2.40 10.20 1.73
CA GLU A 58 -1.23 9.89 2.55
C GLU A 58 -0.36 8.83 1.87
N ILE A 59 0.66 9.29 1.14
CA ILE A 59 1.67 8.43 0.50
C ILE A 59 2.91 8.38 1.37
N ILE A 60 3.29 7.16 1.78
CA ILE A 60 4.57 6.89 2.39
C ILE A 60 5.43 6.12 1.38
N PRO A 61 6.47 6.75 0.79
CA PRO A 61 7.28 6.15 -0.28
C PRO A 61 7.90 4.80 0.09
N GLU A 62 8.27 4.61 1.35
CA GLU A 62 8.87 3.39 1.88
C GLU A 62 7.89 2.21 1.80
N ILE A 63 6.63 2.42 2.20
CA ILE A 63 5.58 1.41 2.06
C ILE A 63 5.32 1.14 0.58
N LEU A 64 5.20 2.19 -0.23
CA LEU A 64 4.91 2.05 -1.66
C LEU A 64 5.97 1.20 -2.38
N ASN A 65 7.25 1.47 -2.11
CA ASN A 65 8.36 0.71 -2.68
C ASN A 65 8.37 -0.75 -2.18
N PHE A 66 8.07 -0.95 -0.91
CA PHE A 66 8.00 -2.29 -0.31
C PHE A 66 6.87 -3.13 -0.95
N VAL A 67 5.65 -2.58 -1.04
CA VAL A 67 4.51 -3.31 -1.63
C VAL A 67 4.71 -3.61 -3.10
N SER A 68 5.27 -2.68 -3.88
CA SER A 68 5.61 -2.91 -5.28
C SER A 68 6.59 -4.07 -5.46
N SER A 69 7.59 -4.16 -4.59
CA SER A 69 8.52 -5.29 -4.59
C SER A 69 7.85 -6.60 -4.21
N GLN A 70 6.92 -6.57 -3.25
CA GLN A 70 6.30 -7.76 -2.70
C GLN A 70 5.32 -8.45 -3.67
N ILE A 71 4.61 -7.66 -4.48
CA ILE A 71 3.62 -8.18 -5.44
C ILE A 71 4.14 -8.18 -6.90
N ASN A 72 5.43 -7.86 -7.10
CA ASN A 72 6.11 -7.77 -8.39
C ASN A 72 5.38 -6.88 -9.42
N ILE A 73 4.85 -5.74 -8.95
CA ILE A 73 4.19 -4.72 -9.78
C ILE A 73 5.01 -3.45 -9.70
N LYS A 74 5.48 -2.95 -10.85
CA LYS A 74 6.28 -1.72 -10.91
C LYS A 74 5.48 -0.54 -10.34
N SER A 75 6.10 0.24 -9.45
CA SER A 75 5.56 1.45 -8.81
C SER A 75 5.40 2.64 -9.76
N SER A 76 5.20 2.41 -11.06
CA SER A 76 5.44 3.37 -12.16
C SER A 76 4.64 4.67 -12.08
N THR A 77 3.72 4.86 -11.13
CA THR A 77 2.99 6.13 -10.97
C THR A 77 2.28 6.18 -9.62
N GLY A 78 2.56 7.20 -8.79
CA GLY A 78 1.77 7.51 -7.58
C GLY A 78 0.26 7.71 -7.87
N LEU A 79 -0.10 7.95 -9.13
CA LEU A 79 -1.47 8.02 -9.65
C LEU A 79 -2.21 6.67 -9.59
N ALA A 80 -1.51 5.54 -9.56
CA ALA A 80 -2.13 4.21 -9.55
C ALA A 80 -2.82 3.91 -8.21
N VAL A 81 -2.24 4.36 -7.09
CA VAL A 81 -2.85 4.23 -5.75
C VAL A 81 -4.03 5.20 -5.60
N MET A 82 -3.94 6.37 -6.26
CA MET A 82 -4.99 7.38 -6.31
C MET A 82 -6.29 6.80 -6.91
N LEU A 83 -6.22 6.11 -8.05
CA LEU A 83 -7.42 5.55 -8.69
C LEU A 83 -8.17 4.53 -7.82
N VAL A 84 -7.50 3.78 -6.94
CA VAL A 84 -8.15 2.76 -6.10
C VAL A 84 -8.97 3.40 -4.99
N LEU A 85 -8.44 4.43 -4.32
CA LEU A 85 -9.18 5.07 -3.23
C LEU A 85 -10.28 6.01 -3.73
N TYR A 86 -10.14 6.59 -4.92
CA TYR A 86 -11.19 7.41 -5.54
C TYR A 86 -12.32 6.58 -6.21
N SER A 87 -12.11 5.30 -6.55
CA SER A 87 -13.12 4.47 -7.22
C SER A 87 -14.14 3.81 -6.27
N THR A 88 -14.06 4.04 -4.96
CA THR A 88 -15.04 3.52 -3.98
C THR A 88 -16.12 4.56 -3.63
N THR A 89 -16.34 5.52 -4.55
CA THR A 89 -17.42 6.51 -4.46
C THR A 89 -18.13 6.58 -5.80
N HIS A 90 -18.85 5.52 -6.18
CA HIS A 90 -20.09 5.57 -6.97
C HIS A 90 -20.79 4.21 -7.01
#